data_AF-A0AAD8A8R8-F1
#
_entry.id   AF-A0AAD8A8R8-F1
#
_cell.length_a   1.000
_cell.length_b   1.000
_cell.length_c   1.000
_cell.angle_alpha   90.00
_cell.angle_beta   90.00
_cell.angle_gamma   90.00
#
_symmetry.space_group_name_H-M   'P 1'
#
loop_
_entity.id
_entity.type
_entity.pdbx_description
1 polymer ?
#
loop_
_entity_poly.entity_id
_entity_poly.type
_entity_poly.pdbx_seq_one_letter_code
_entity_poly.pdbx_strand_id
1 'polypeptide(L)'
;MPKGKRKGKSASVQKPRIDTIGITSDEDSLNDNASVISIVSDQKSIIEEGGDEVDEQTQEEVFEEKLREAIDGMNQKSAQGRTSSLESVAKAFVKKCIPEFVSDRRITLSDGIERSLKKGRGSEQAAAAQLAPLLCVQLGAGDEAEEVCKILAPVLSVVAHDTAASPQARAKCCWALGLCNFLSGGEMTEVVHLMQSLETIFSGSYLKGNGTVPMVSTDLALLHAAALSALEPPSDIDGTSRYKIYQLSELLDSAHLDVRMAAGETIALAYELGREHNEDFQNDNTPQLAEKLRQLATDSHKYRAKKDRKQQRSSFRDILHYVEDGDPPDIQVRFGQEILALDSWCRKKQYDAFCQVLGSGMNLHLTENDLVREIFELGERLTPPYFAANKQTKLERHLMNAAAFKARTISRNKHRDKRSAKTAIWCRFYELEGLQNLISKFIKSTPDGSTENGVNGKISTVIHIASFHPIITYIYYSKFDCDWQIDDVSFWLSVLTDKILSSLGFSSHLRAVVQIRRKWYI
;
A
#
# COMPACT_ATOMS: atom_id res chain seq x y z
N MET A 1 23.86 22.66 -47.14
CA MET A 1 24.90 23.63 -46.70
C MET A 1 25.25 24.51 -47.89
N PRO A 2 25.77 25.75 -47.72
CA PRO A 2 26.16 26.48 -46.49
C PRO A 2 24.93 27.21 -45.84
N LYS A 3 24.88 27.88 -44.66
CA LYS A 3 25.79 28.68 -43.78
C LYS A 3 26.11 30.09 -44.35
N GLY A 4 25.93 31.26 -43.71
CA GLY A 4 25.36 31.79 -42.44
C GLY A 4 25.28 33.35 -42.53
N LYS A 5 25.25 34.25 -41.51
CA LYS A 5 25.32 34.19 -40.03
C LYS A 5 24.79 35.52 -39.34
N ARG A 6 23.54 35.58 -38.81
CA ARG A 6 23.01 36.63 -37.86
C ARG A 6 22.87 38.08 -38.43
N LYS A 7 22.24 39.09 -37.77
CA LYS A 7 21.88 39.41 -36.36
C LYS A 7 20.74 40.48 -36.34
N GLY A 8 19.82 40.62 -35.36
CA GLY A 8 19.46 39.76 -34.21
C GLY A 8 19.21 40.49 -32.86
N LYS A 9 18.09 41.23 -32.68
CA LYS A 9 17.58 41.86 -31.42
C LYS A 9 16.12 42.35 -31.61
N SER A 10 15.22 42.54 -30.62
CA SER A 10 15.04 42.01 -29.24
C SER A 10 13.88 42.79 -28.56
N ALA A 11 13.13 42.36 -27.54
CA ALA A 11 12.76 41.05 -26.96
C ALA A 11 11.82 41.32 -25.74
N SER A 12 10.96 40.39 -25.29
CA SER A 12 10.15 40.56 -24.06
C SER A 12 9.90 39.26 -23.25
N VAL A 13 10.07 39.40 -21.93
CA VAL A 13 9.61 38.60 -20.77
C VAL A 13 9.69 37.05 -20.82
N GLN A 14 10.36 36.47 -19.81
CA GLN A 14 10.49 35.03 -19.58
C GLN A 14 9.46 34.52 -18.56
N LYS A 15 8.97 33.28 -18.73
CA LYS A 15 8.47 32.45 -17.63
C LYS A 15 9.59 31.47 -17.21
N PRO A 16 9.78 31.16 -15.91
CA PRO A 16 10.69 30.10 -15.50
C PRO A 16 10.18 28.74 -15.97
N ARG A 17 11.10 27.85 -16.37
CA ARG A 17 10.79 26.43 -16.57
C ARG A 17 10.84 25.72 -15.23
N ILE A 18 9.99 24.71 -15.08
CA ILE A 18 10.13 23.68 -14.04
C ILE A 18 11.13 22.66 -14.57
N ASP A 19 12.26 22.48 -13.89
CA ASP A 19 13.23 21.45 -14.24
C ASP A 19 12.77 20.09 -13.67
N THR A 20 12.28 19.23 -14.56
CA THR A 20 11.97 17.83 -14.22
C THR A 20 13.28 17.10 -13.89
N ILE A 21 13.56 16.93 -12.59
CA ILE A 21 14.72 16.16 -12.13
C ILE A 21 14.61 14.72 -12.66
N GLY A 22 15.63 14.29 -13.40
CA GLY A 22 15.61 13.03 -14.13
C GLY A 22 15.66 11.80 -13.23
N ILE A 23 14.70 10.89 -13.40
CA ILE A 23 14.78 9.54 -12.84
C ILE A 23 15.70 8.72 -13.75
N THR A 24 17.00 8.70 -13.44
CA THR A 24 17.95 7.76 -14.06
C THR A 24 17.76 6.36 -13.48
N SER A 25 17.81 5.35 -14.34
CA SER A 25 17.72 3.95 -13.95
C SER A 25 19.00 3.47 -13.26
N ASP A 26 18.84 2.64 -12.23
CA ASP A 26 19.77 1.56 -11.87
C ASP A 26 18.96 0.47 -11.14
N GLU A 27 19.42 -0.78 -11.21
CA GLU A 27 18.60 -1.97 -10.88
C GLU A 27 18.83 -2.55 -9.47
N ASP A 28 17.86 -3.39 -9.06
CA ASP A 28 17.96 -4.44 -8.04
C ASP A 28 18.82 -4.16 -6.80
N SER A 29 18.29 -3.33 -5.90
CA SER A 29 18.70 -3.36 -4.51
C SER A 29 17.59 -2.97 -3.53
N LEU A 30 17.54 -3.72 -2.42
CA LEU A 30 16.87 -3.43 -1.14
C LEU A 30 15.38 -3.76 -1.02
N ASN A 31 15.18 -4.92 -0.41
CA ASN A 31 14.14 -5.18 0.56
C ASN A 31 14.32 -4.25 1.79
N ASP A 32 13.67 -3.08 1.77
CA ASP A 32 13.36 -2.31 3.00
C ASP A 32 12.08 -2.92 3.60
N ASN A 33 12.16 -3.44 4.84
CA ASN A 33 11.01 -3.86 5.64
C ASN A 33 10.24 -2.63 6.14
N ALA A 34 8.93 -2.77 6.38
CA ALA A 34 8.02 -1.75 6.91
C ALA A 34 8.10 -0.38 6.19
N SER A 35 7.33 -0.23 5.10
CA SER A 35 7.17 1.07 4.45
C SER A 35 6.15 1.93 5.18
N VAL A 36 6.61 2.83 6.06
CA VAL A 36 5.81 3.93 6.60
C VAL A 36 5.35 4.83 5.46
N ILE A 37 4.06 4.79 5.10
CA ILE A 37 3.53 5.53 3.96
C ILE A 37 3.01 6.89 4.43
N SER A 38 3.84 7.94 4.31
CA SER A 38 3.40 9.32 4.49
C SER A 38 2.73 9.83 3.20
N ILE A 39 1.40 9.91 3.16
CA ILE A 39 0.68 10.48 2.02
C ILE A 39 0.61 12.00 2.19
N VAL A 40 1.43 12.71 1.42
CA VAL A 40 1.32 14.17 1.26
C VAL A 40 0.30 14.45 0.16
N SER A 41 -0.93 14.77 0.57
CA SER A 41 -1.95 15.32 -0.31
C SER A 41 -1.57 16.74 -0.74
N ASP A 42 -1.86 17.11 -2.00
CA ASP A 42 -1.45 18.42 -2.56
C ASP A 42 -2.12 19.58 -1.81
N GLN A 43 -1.31 20.38 -1.10
CA GLN A 43 -1.77 21.57 -0.40
C GLN A 43 -2.10 22.69 -1.40
N LYS A 44 -3.38 22.82 -1.77
CA LYS A 44 -3.87 23.92 -2.62
C LYS A 44 -5.10 24.66 -2.06
N SER A 45 -5.05 24.95 -0.77
CA SER A 45 -5.96 25.87 -0.06
C SER A 45 -5.14 26.81 0.85
N ILE A 46 -4.25 27.60 0.25
CA ILE A 46 -3.70 28.79 0.91
C ILE A 46 -4.69 29.92 0.63
N ILE A 47 -5.46 30.29 1.64
CA ILE A 47 -6.21 31.55 1.68
C ILE A 47 -5.21 32.63 2.06
N GLU A 48 -5.04 33.65 1.23
CA GLU A 48 -4.32 34.87 1.60
C GLU A 48 -5.35 35.85 2.19
N GLU A 49 -5.27 36.09 3.50
CA GLU A 49 -6.15 37.05 4.20
C GLU A 49 -5.93 38.46 3.64
N GLY A 50 -6.88 38.94 2.83
CA GLY A 50 -6.75 40.18 2.04
C GLY A 50 -7.96 41.13 2.05
N GLY A 51 -9.10 40.71 2.62
CA GLY A 51 -10.30 41.52 2.82
C GLY A 51 -11.32 41.44 1.68
N ASP A 52 -12.28 40.51 1.78
CA ASP A 52 -13.34 40.30 0.77
C ASP A 52 -14.68 39.77 1.38
N GLU A 53 -15.03 40.14 2.62
CA GLU A 53 -16.26 39.68 3.32
C GLU A 53 -17.57 39.89 2.52
N VAL A 54 -17.57 40.84 1.58
CA VAL A 54 -18.71 41.13 0.68
C VAL A 54 -18.74 40.23 -0.56
N ASP A 55 -17.57 39.80 -1.06
CA ASP A 55 -17.49 38.86 -2.18
C ASP A 55 -17.75 37.42 -1.72
N GLU A 56 -17.30 37.03 -0.53
CA GLU A 56 -17.54 35.67 0.01
C GLU A 56 -19.03 35.34 0.16
N GLN A 57 -19.83 36.25 0.72
CA GLN A 57 -21.30 36.07 0.80
C GLN A 57 -21.94 35.97 -0.60
N THR A 58 -21.50 36.83 -1.53
CA THR A 58 -21.97 36.81 -2.92
C THR A 58 -21.61 35.50 -3.63
N GLN A 59 -20.41 34.94 -3.38
CA GLN A 59 -19.98 33.65 -3.91
C GLN A 59 -20.74 32.46 -3.30
N GLU A 60 -21.17 32.57 -2.04
CA GLU A 60 -21.99 31.56 -1.35
C GLU A 60 -23.42 31.48 -1.91
N GLU A 61 -24.11 32.62 -2.03
CA GLU A 61 -25.45 32.68 -2.66
C GLU A 61 -25.41 32.13 -4.10
N VAL A 62 -24.39 32.50 -4.87
CA VAL A 62 -24.16 32.06 -6.26
C VAL A 62 -23.77 30.57 -6.36
N PHE A 63 -23.26 29.97 -5.28
CA PHE A 63 -23.05 28.51 -5.20
C PHE A 63 -24.34 27.77 -4.87
N GLU A 64 -25.12 28.27 -3.90
CA GLU A 64 -26.43 27.71 -3.55
C GLU A 64 -27.43 27.77 -4.71
N GLU A 65 -27.50 28.89 -5.44
CA GLU A 65 -28.39 29.04 -6.59
C GLU A 65 -28.13 27.95 -7.64
N LYS A 66 -26.86 27.74 -8.01
CA LYS A 66 -26.45 26.71 -8.97
C LYS A 66 -26.67 25.29 -8.45
N LEU A 67 -26.56 25.08 -7.14
CA LEU A 67 -26.91 23.80 -6.53
C LEU A 67 -28.42 23.55 -6.57
N ARG A 68 -29.24 24.59 -6.35
CA ARG A 68 -30.70 24.56 -6.48
C ARG A 68 -31.12 24.25 -7.91
N GLU A 69 -30.53 24.93 -8.91
CA GLU A 69 -30.70 24.60 -10.34
C GLU A 69 -30.32 23.15 -10.66
N ALA A 70 -29.23 22.62 -10.06
CA ALA A 70 -28.80 21.25 -10.26
C ALA A 70 -29.77 20.23 -9.63
N ILE A 71 -30.37 20.53 -8.48
CA ILE A 71 -31.38 19.70 -7.82
C ILE A 71 -32.67 19.67 -8.65
N ASP A 72 -33.18 20.83 -9.08
CA ASP A 72 -34.34 20.90 -10.01
C ASP A 72 -34.04 20.16 -11.33
N GLY A 73 -32.79 20.25 -11.78
CA GLY A 73 -32.27 19.53 -12.94
C GLY A 73 -32.41 17.99 -12.89
N MET A 74 -32.48 17.40 -11.68
CA MET A 74 -32.71 15.96 -11.50
C MET A 74 -34.06 15.49 -12.06
N ASN A 75 -35.02 16.41 -12.30
CA ASN A 75 -36.32 16.11 -12.91
C ASN A 75 -36.42 16.47 -14.42
N GLN A 76 -35.30 16.76 -15.10
CA GLN A 76 -35.30 17.06 -16.53
C GLN A 76 -35.85 15.92 -17.42
N LYS A 77 -36.46 16.30 -18.54
CA LYS A 77 -37.05 15.35 -19.51
C LYS A 77 -36.00 14.47 -20.20
N SER A 78 -34.83 15.03 -20.50
CA SER A 78 -33.70 14.30 -21.12
C SER A 78 -32.92 13.50 -20.07
N ALA A 79 -32.58 12.24 -20.39
CA ALA A 79 -31.80 11.38 -19.49
C ALA A 79 -30.41 11.97 -19.22
N GLN A 80 -29.70 12.42 -20.25
CA GLN A 80 -28.40 13.09 -20.12
C GLN A 80 -28.48 14.37 -19.27
N GLY A 81 -29.62 15.08 -19.28
CA GLY A 81 -29.89 16.22 -18.42
C GLY A 81 -29.87 15.81 -16.96
N ARG A 82 -30.70 14.83 -16.59
CA ARG A 82 -30.73 14.26 -15.23
C ARG A 82 -29.38 13.72 -14.78
N THR A 83 -28.67 12.97 -15.64
CA THR A 83 -27.31 12.47 -15.32
C THR A 83 -26.36 13.62 -15.01
N SER A 84 -26.32 14.66 -15.84
CA SER A 84 -25.45 15.83 -15.66
C SER A 84 -25.79 16.61 -14.39
N SER A 85 -27.08 16.67 -14.04
CA SER A 85 -27.59 17.28 -12.82
C SER A 85 -27.20 16.50 -11.56
N LEU A 86 -27.44 15.18 -11.53
CA LEU A 86 -27.00 14.28 -10.45
C LEU A 86 -25.49 14.38 -10.20
N GLU A 87 -24.70 14.36 -11.28
CA GLU A 87 -23.26 14.56 -11.20
C GLU A 87 -22.86 15.95 -10.68
N SER A 88 -23.66 16.98 -10.93
CA SER A 88 -23.37 18.36 -10.49
C SER A 88 -23.69 18.54 -9.01
N VAL A 89 -24.79 17.96 -8.50
CA VAL A 89 -25.07 17.87 -7.06
C VAL A 89 -23.96 17.08 -6.36
N ALA A 90 -23.54 15.94 -6.91
CA ALA A 90 -22.42 15.16 -6.36
C ALA A 90 -21.11 15.96 -6.32
N LYS A 91 -20.78 16.71 -7.38
CA LYS A 91 -19.60 17.59 -7.42
C LYS A 91 -19.69 18.75 -6.42
N ALA A 92 -20.89 19.25 -6.11
CA ALA A 92 -21.10 20.25 -5.07
C ALA A 92 -20.90 19.66 -3.66
N PHE A 93 -21.48 18.49 -3.38
CA PHE A 93 -21.34 17.77 -2.11
C PHE A 93 -19.91 17.27 -1.84
N VAL A 94 -19.07 17.20 -2.88
CA VAL A 94 -17.61 16.95 -2.79
C VAL A 94 -16.80 18.24 -2.57
N LYS A 95 -17.36 19.41 -2.89
CA LYS A 95 -16.65 20.71 -2.89
C LYS A 95 -16.90 21.53 -1.62
N LYS A 96 -18.00 21.30 -0.90
CA LYS A 96 -18.35 22.06 0.32
C LYS A 96 -19.19 21.19 1.27
N CYS A 97 -18.94 21.30 2.58
CA CYS A 97 -19.85 20.77 3.60
C CYS A 97 -20.98 21.78 3.86
N ILE A 98 -22.24 21.36 3.69
CA ILE A 98 -23.43 22.23 3.70
C ILE A 98 -24.67 21.52 4.32
N PRO A 99 -24.58 21.04 5.57
CA PRO A 99 -25.59 20.16 6.16
C PRO A 99 -27.00 20.79 6.21
N GLU A 100 -27.13 22.04 6.64
CA GLU A 100 -28.43 22.72 6.79
C GLU A 100 -29.18 22.83 5.44
N PHE A 101 -28.49 23.29 4.38
CA PHE A 101 -29.06 23.37 3.03
C PHE A 101 -29.52 22.00 2.51
N VAL A 102 -28.83 20.92 2.88
CA VAL A 102 -29.11 19.56 2.41
C VAL A 102 -30.25 18.93 3.22
N SER A 103 -30.31 19.14 4.53
CA SER A 103 -31.39 18.71 5.44
C SER A 103 -32.75 19.24 4.98
N ASP A 104 -32.85 20.56 4.76
CA ASP A 104 -33.98 21.27 4.13
C ASP A 104 -34.55 20.58 2.86
N ARG A 105 -33.68 19.88 2.13
CA ARG A 105 -33.93 19.35 0.77
C ARG A 105 -33.85 17.83 0.72
N ARG A 106 -33.68 17.13 1.85
CA ARG A 106 -33.39 15.69 1.93
C ARG A 106 -34.44 14.84 1.20
N ILE A 107 -35.71 15.23 1.28
CA ILE A 107 -36.84 14.53 0.65
C ILE A 107 -36.76 14.66 -0.88
N THR A 108 -36.53 15.87 -1.41
CA THR A 108 -36.41 16.14 -2.85
C THR A 108 -35.19 15.46 -3.46
N LEU A 109 -34.05 15.50 -2.75
CA LEU A 109 -32.82 14.80 -3.13
C LEU A 109 -33.05 13.29 -3.19
N SER A 110 -33.71 12.72 -2.17
CA SER A 110 -34.00 11.28 -2.08
C SER A 110 -34.95 10.80 -3.18
N ASP A 111 -36.08 11.48 -3.42
CA ASP A 111 -36.99 11.14 -4.53
C ASP A 111 -36.26 11.21 -5.88
N GLY A 112 -35.44 12.23 -6.12
CA GLY A 112 -34.67 12.34 -7.36
C GLY A 112 -33.67 11.19 -7.55
N ILE A 113 -32.94 10.79 -6.51
CA ILE A 113 -32.02 9.64 -6.53
C ILE A 113 -32.79 8.34 -6.76
N GLU A 114 -33.82 8.07 -5.95
CA GLU A 114 -34.67 6.88 -5.99
C GLU A 114 -35.31 6.69 -7.39
N ARG A 115 -35.81 7.79 -7.95
CA ARG A 115 -36.42 7.88 -9.29
C ARG A 115 -35.43 7.57 -10.40
N SER A 116 -34.22 8.12 -10.35
CA SER A 116 -33.17 7.83 -11.33
C SER A 116 -32.58 6.42 -11.18
N LEU A 117 -32.59 5.83 -9.99
CA LEU A 117 -32.28 4.40 -9.81
C LEU A 117 -33.38 3.50 -10.40
N LYS A 118 -34.66 3.78 -10.10
CA LYS A 118 -35.82 2.97 -10.57
C LYS A 118 -36.13 3.10 -12.06
N LYS A 119 -35.96 4.29 -12.65
CA LYS A 119 -36.42 4.61 -14.02
C LYS A 119 -35.30 5.01 -14.98
N GLY A 120 -34.17 5.49 -14.48
CA GLY A 120 -32.98 5.78 -15.27
C GLY A 120 -32.29 4.51 -15.76
N ARG A 121 -31.27 4.66 -16.61
CA ARG A 121 -30.44 3.54 -17.10
C ARG A 121 -28.98 3.93 -17.20
N GLY A 122 -28.08 2.96 -16.98
CA GLY A 122 -26.65 3.11 -17.23
C GLY A 122 -26.01 4.21 -16.40
N SER A 123 -25.48 5.25 -17.07
CA SER A 123 -24.84 6.40 -16.40
C SER A 123 -25.78 7.15 -15.45
N GLU A 124 -27.09 7.21 -15.72
CA GLU A 124 -28.05 7.84 -14.81
C GLU A 124 -28.15 7.09 -13.47
N GLN A 125 -28.21 5.75 -13.52
CA GLN A 125 -28.22 4.91 -12.32
C GLN A 125 -26.86 4.96 -11.60
N ALA A 126 -25.75 4.98 -12.34
CA ALA A 126 -24.41 5.09 -11.77
C ALA A 126 -24.16 6.43 -11.06
N ALA A 127 -24.69 7.54 -11.60
CA ALA A 127 -24.61 8.85 -10.98
C ALA A 127 -25.50 8.95 -9.73
N ALA A 128 -26.74 8.44 -9.81
CA ALA A 128 -27.65 8.39 -8.66
C ALA A 128 -27.08 7.54 -7.51
N ALA A 129 -26.51 6.36 -7.83
CA ALA A 129 -25.84 5.51 -6.84
C ALA A 129 -24.60 6.16 -6.20
N GLN A 130 -23.86 6.99 -6.93
CA GLN A 130 -22.74 7.76 -6.34
C GLN A 130 -23.22 8.93 -5.47
N LEU A 131 -24.38 9.53 -5.77
CA LEU A 131 -24.96 10.60 -4.98
C LEU A 131 -25.59 10.12 -3.66
N ALA A 132 -26.09 8.88 -3.61
CA ALA A 132 -26.72 8.29 -2.41
C ALA A 132 -25.85 8.38 -1.14
N PRO A 133 -24.60 7.86 -1.08
CA PRO A 133 -23.77 8.01 0.13
C PRO A 133 -23.28 9.46 0.34
N LEU A 134 -23.12 10.27 -0.71
CA LEU A 134 -22.78 11.70 -0.56
C LEU A 134 -23.90 12.47 0.17
N LEU A 135 -25.16 12.10 -0.02
CA LEU A 135 -26.28 12.67 0.72
C LEU A 135 -26.19 12.34 2.21
N CYS A 136 -25.94 11.07 2.57
CA CYS A 136 -25.75 10.67 3.97
C CYS A 136 -24.54 11.38 4.61
N VAL A 137 -23.41 11.51 3.90
CA VAL A 137 -22.22 12.24 4.38
C VAL A 137 -22.48 13.74 4.61
N GLN A 138 -23.41 14.34 3.87
CA GLN A 138 -23.81 15.74 4.07
C GLN A 138 -24.84 15.92 5.20
N LEU A 139 -25.72 14.93 5.42
CA LEU A 139 -26.71 14.96 6.52
C LEU A 139 -26.07 14.71 7.90
N GLY A 140 -24.97 13.95 7.96
CA GLY A 140 -24.26 13.68 9.20
C GLY A 140 -24.80 12.46 9.96
N ALA A 141 -24.40 12.32 11.23
CA ALA A 141 -24.89 11.26 12.11
C ALA A 141 -26.32 11.57 12.59
N GLY A 142 -27.25 10.62 12.42
CA GLY A 142 -28.60 10.70 12.98
C GLY A 142 -29.72 10.27 12.03
N ASP A 143 -30.95 10.38 12.53
CA ASP A 143 -32.20 9.89 11.94
C ASP A 143 -32.37 10.27 10.45
N GLU A 144 -31.95 11.47 10.04
CA GLU A 144 -32.11 11.92 8.65
C GLU A 144 -31.30 11.09 7.64
N ALA A 145 -30.08 10.69 7.99
CA ALA A 145 -29.26 9.82 7.15
C ALA A 145 -29.81 8.38 7.13
N GLU A 146 -30.34 7.92 8.27
CA GLU A 146 -30.96 6.61 8.42
C GLU A 146 -32.28 6.49 7.61
N GLU A 147 -33.13 7.52 7.63
CA GLU A 147 -34.32 7.64 6.76
C GLU A 147 -33.95 7.50 5.27
N VAL A 148 -32.90 8.21 4.84
CA VAL A 148 -32.40 8.17 3.46
C VAL A 148 -31.87 6.78 3.10
N CYS A 149 -31.11 6.13 3.97
CA CYS A 149 -30.64 4.76 3.77
C CYS A 149 -31.80 3.77 3.66
N LYS A 150 -32.82 3.86 4.53
CA LYS A 150 -34.04 3.03 4.49
C LYS A 150 -34.82 3.16 3.18
N ILE A 151 -34.85 4.36 2.59
CA ILE A 151 -35.50 4.60 1.27
C ILE A 151 -34.65 4.06 0.11
N LEU A 152 -33.34 4.33 0.12
CA LEU A 152 -32.48 4.08 -1.04
C LEU A 152 -31.89 2.67 -1.11
N ALA A 153 -31.56 2.03 0.01
CA ALA A 153 -30.91 0.72 0.03
C ALA A 153 -31.71 -0.40 -0.66
N PRO A 154 -33.05 -0.53 -0.49
CA PRO A 154 -33.84 -1.51 -1.23
C PRO A 154 -33.74 -1.33 -2.76
N VAL A 155 -33.64 -0.09 -3.21
CA VAL A 155 -33.58 0.26 -4.64
C VAL A 155 -32.19 0.04 -5.21
N LEU A 156 -31.14 0.42 -4.48
CA LEU A 156 -29.76 0.11 -4.81
C LEU A 156 -29.54 -1.41 -4.91
N SER A 157 -30.13 -2.19 -4.00
CA SER A 157 -30.07 -3.66 -4.04
C SER A 157 -30.74 -4.24 -5.28
N VAL A 158 -31.94 -3.77 -5.64
CA VAL A 158 -32.60 -4.19 -6.90
C VAL A 158 -31.73 -3.89 -8.12
N VAL A 159 -31.11 -2.70 -8.21
CA VAL A 159 -30.23 -2.36 -9.34
C VAL A 159 -28.92 -3.16 -9.32
N ALA A 160 -28.34 -3.45 -8.14
CA ALA A 160 -27.13 -4.26 -8.03
C ALA A 160 -27.31 -5.70 -8.54
N HIS A 161 -28.50 -6.30 -8.34
CA HIS A 161 -28.80 -7.66 -8.77
C HIS A 161 -29.47 -7.76 -10.15
N ASP A 162 -30.02 -6.66 -10.71
CA ASP A 162 -30.55 -6.61 -12.08
C ASP A 162 -29.46 -6.93 -13.13
N THR A 163 -29.49 -8.15 -13.69
CA THR A 163 -28.53 -8.59 -14.72
C THR A 163 -28.71 -7.89 -16.07
N ALA A 164 -29.80 -7.15 -16.29
CA ALA A 164 -29.99 -6.28 -17.46
C ALA A 164 -29.47 -4.84 -17.23
N ALA A 165 -29.15 -4.45 -16.00
CA ALA A 165 -28.45 -3.20 -15.71
C ALA A 165 -26.95 -3.29 -16.08
N SER A 166 -26.35 -2.15 -16.45
CA SER A 166 -24.94 -2.15 -16.87
C SER A 166 -24.01 -2.49 -15.70
N PRO A 167 -22.93 -3.28 -15.89
CA PRO A 167 -22.02 -3.65 -14.80
C PRO A 167 -21.47 -2.44 -14.03
N GLN A 168 -21.23 -1.32 -14.70
CA GLN A 168 -20.81 -0.05 -14.08
C GLN A 168 -21.85 0.50 -13.09
N ALA A 169 -23.14 0.52 -13.45
CA ALA A 169 -24.22 0.97 -12.57
C ALA A 169 -24.39 0.02 -11.39
N ARG A 170 -24.36 -1.29 -11.67
CA ARG A 170 -24.41 -2.35 -10.64
C ARG A 170 -23.26 -2.21 -9.64
N ALA A 171 -22.04 -1.95 -10.12
CA ALA A 171 -20.84 -1.79 -9.29
C ALA A 171 -20.94 -0.58 -8.37
N LYS A 172 -21.43 0.55 -8.89
CA LYS A 172 -21.72 1.74 -8.10
C LYS A 172 -22.81 1.48 -7.05
N CYS A 173 -23.84 0.70 -7.37
CA CYS A 173 -24.87 0.31 -6.40
C CYS A 173 -24.33 -0.62 -5.31
N CYS A 174 -23.47 -1.60 -5.63
CA CYS A 174 -22.86 -2.51 -4.66
C CYS A 174 -22.09 -1.72 -3.59
N TRP A 175 -21.19 -0.83 -4.02
CA TRP A 175 -20.39 -0.02 -3.10
C TRP A 175 -21.22 1.06 -2.38
N ALA A 176 -22.24 1.63 -3.02
CA ALA A 176 -23.19 2.53 -2.36
C ALA A 176 -23.97 1.83 -1.24
N LEU A 177 -24.34 0.55 -1.41
CA LEU A 177 -24.98 -0.24 -0.35
C LEU A 177 -24.08 -0.39 0.87
N GLY A 178 -22.83 -0.83 0.68
CA GLY A 178 -21.87 -1.01 1.78
C GLY A 178 -21.67 0.30 2.54
N LEU A 179 -21.37 1.39 1.82
CA LEU A 179 -21.15 2.70 2.46
C LEU A 179 -22.43 3.27 3.10
N CYS A 180 -23.62 3.10 2.51
CA CYS A 180 -24.88 3.49 3.17
C CYS A 180 -25.16 2.66 4.44
N ASN A 181 -24.88 1.36 4.43
CA ASN A 181 -25.07 0.47 5.57
C ASN A 181 -24.14 0.86 6.73
N PHE A 182 -22.86 1.14 6.43
CA PHE A 182 -21.89 1.68 7.38
C PHE A 182 -22.37 3.00 8.01
N LEU A 183 -22.74 3.99 7.17
CA LEU A 183 -23.12 5.33 7.62
C LEU A 183 -24.47 5.39 8.36
N SER A 184 -25.34 4.38 8.22
CA SER A 184 -26.60 4.29 8.96
C SER A 184 -26.50 3.42 10.23
N GLY A 185 -25.32 2.89 10.56
CA GLY A 185 -25.15 2.03 11.74
C GLY A 185 -25.97 0.75 11.69
N GLY A 186 -26.13 0.16 10.49
CA GLY A 186 -27.03 -0.96 10.23
C GLY A 186 -26.81 -2.15 11.17
N GLU A 187 -27.91 -2.76 11.64
CA GLU A 187 -27.90 -3.85 12.60
C GLU A 187 -27.08 -5.06 12.11
N MET A 188 -26.49 -5.83 13.02
CA MET A 188 -25.61 -6.97 12.66
C MET A 188 -26.30 -8.00 11.73
N THR A 189 -27.63 -8.14 11.86
CA THR A 189 -28.44 -9.00 10.97
C THR A 189 -28.54 -8.43 9.55
N GLU A 190 -28.63 -7.11 9.41
CA GLU A 190 -28.68 -6.40 8.12
C GLU A 190 -27.32 -6.44 7.43
N VAL A 191 -26.22 -6.21 8.17
CA VAL A 191 -24.83 -6.39 7.70
C VAL A 191 -24.65 -7.80 7.10
N VAL A 192 -25.01 -8.85 7.85
CA VAL A 192 -24.86 -10.24 7.42
C VAL A 192 -25.73 -10.55 6.18
N HIS A 193 -26.95 -10.03 6.10
CA HIS A 193 -27.79 -10.18 4.91
C HIS A 193 -27.25 -9.43 3.69
N LEU A 194 -26.72 -8.20 3.86
CA LEU A 194 -26.08 -7.46 2.79
C LEU A 194 -24.85 -8.19 2.26
N MET A 195 -23.98 -8.69 3.14
CA MET A 195 -22.83 -9.52 2.76
C MET A 195 -23.25 -10.76 1.96
N GLN A 196 -24.26 -11.50 2.44
CA GLN A 196 -24.78 -12.69 1.74
C GLN A 196 -25.31 -12.33 0.34
N SER A 197 -26.01 -11.19 0.21
CA SER A 197 -26.51 -10.71 -1.07
C SER A 197 -25.37 -10.34 -2.03
N LEU A 198 -24.39 -9.55 -1.56
CA LEU A 198 -23.21 -9.17 -2.34
C LEU A 198 -22.36 -10.38 -2.76
N GLU A 199 -22.28 -11.41 -1.92
CA GLU A 199 -21.62 -12.69 -2.25
C GLU A 199 -22.26 -13.38 -3.46
N THR A 200 -23.59 -13.30 -3.64
CA THR A 200 -24.22 -13.81 -4.87
C THR A 200 -23.67 -13.15 -6.14
N ILE A 201 -23.30 -11.86 -6.07
CA ILE A 201 -22.78 -11.09 -7.21
C ILE A 201 -21.35 -11.52 -7.55
N PHE A 202 -20.43 -11.58 -6.59
CA PHE A 202 -19.02 -11.91 -6.88
C PHE A 202 -18.71 -13.42 -6.93
N SER A 203 -19.63 -14.28 -6.48
CA SER A 203 -19.47 -15.76 -6.52
C SER A 203 -19.11 -16.31 -7.90
N GLY A 204 -19.48 -15.61 -8.98
CA GLY A 204 -19.07 -15.92 -10.36
C GLY A 204 -17.56 -15.82 -10.62
N SER A 205 -16.76 -15.34 -9.65
CA SER A 205 -15.29 -15.35 -9.66
C SER A 205 -14.64 -16.46 -8.83
N TYR A 206 -15.38 -17.22 -8.01
CA TYR A 206 -14.85 -18.40 -7.31
C TYR A 206 -14.39 -19.49 -8.31
N LEU A 207 -13.57 -20.44 -7.86
CA LEU A 207 -13.17 -21.57 -8.71
C LEU A 207 -14.39 -22.41 -9.06
N LYS A 208 -14.41 -22.93 -10.29
CA LYS A 208 -15.37 -23.96 -10.69
C LYS A 208 -15.07 -25.24 -9.91
N GLY A 209 -16.07 -26.10 -9.71
CA GLY A 209 -15.94 -27.39 -8.99
C GLY A 209 -14.95 -28.43 -9.56
N ASN A 210 -14.16 -28.06 -10.58
CA ASN A 210 -13.01 -28.79 -11.12
C ASN A 210 -11.66 -28.09 -10.82
N GLY A 211 -11.64 -27.07 -9.95
CA GLY A 211 -10.47 -26.25 -9.61
C GLY A 211 -10.06 -25.22 -10.67
N THR A 212 -10.87 -24.96 -11.70
CA THR A 212 -10.48 -24.01 -12.78
C THR A 212 -11.03 -22.60 -12.58
N VAL A 213 -10.16 -21.60 -12.78
CA VAL A 213 -10.49 -20.17 -12.72
C VAL A 213 -11.56 -19.82 -13.78
N PRO A 214 -12.63 -19.08 -13.42
CA PRO A 214 -13.65 -18.69 -14.38
C PRO A 214 -13.16 -17.60 -15.36
N MET A 215 -13.66 -17.65 -16.59
CA MET A 215 -13.40 -16.62 -17.60
C MET A 215 -14.45 -15.51 -17.44
N VAL A 216 -14.10 -14.50 -16.64
CA VAL A 216 -14.92 -13.31 -16.35
C VAL A 216 -14.48 -12.15 -17.26
N SER A 217 -15.42 -11.36 -17.79
CA SER A 217 -15.08 -10.15 -18.56
C SER A 217 -14.59 -9.03 -17.65
N THR A 218 -13.85 -8.05 -18.18
CA THR A 218 -13.31 -6.94 -17.38
C THR A 218 -14.41 -6.15 -16.66
N ASP A 219 -15.51 -5.83 -17.33
CA ASP A 219 -16.62 -5.07 -16.74
C ASP A 219 -17.33 -5.84 -15.60
N LEU A 220 -17.42 -7.16 -15.74
CA LEU A 220 -18.00 -8.04 -14.72
C LEU A 220 -17.02 -8.27 -13.56
N ALA A 221 -15.72 -8.32 -13.83
CA ALA A 221 -14.70 -8.38 -12.78
C ALA A 221 -14.62 -7.08 -11.97
N LEU A 222 -14.84 -5.91 -12.59
CA LEU A 222 -14.99 -4.64 -11.87
C LEU A 222 -16.24 -4.63 -10.99
N LEU A 223 -17.35 -5.23 -11.43
CA LEU A 223 -18.53 -5.45 -10.58
C LEU A 223 -18.23 -6.40 -9.41
N HIS A 224 -17.56 -7.52 -9.64
CA HIS A 224 -17.18 -8.46 -8.58
C HIS A 224 -16.24 -7.81 -7.56
N ALA A 225 -15.24 -7.04 -8.03
CA ALA A 225 -14.34 -6.27 -7.18
C ALA A 225 -15.08 -5.19 -6.37
N ALA A 226 -16.06 -4.51 -6.95
CA ALA A 226 -16.88 -3.53 -6.23
C ALA A 226 -17.80 -4.18 -5.17
N ALA A 227 -18.34 -5.37 -5.44
CA ALA A 227 -19.15 -6.13 -4.48
C ALA A 227 -18.30 -6.69 -3.33
N LEU A 228 -17.09 -7.21 -3.61
CA LEU A 228 -16.09 -7.57 -2.58
C LEU A 228 -15.66 -6.37 -1.75
N SER A 229 -15.38 -5.24 -2.41
CA SER A 229 -14.98 -4.00 -1.74
C SER A 229 -16.11 -3.34 -0.94
N ALA A 230 -17.36 -3.78 -1.11
CA ALA A 230 -18.51 -3.36 -0.32
C ALA A 230 -18.80 -4.28 0.88
N LEU A 231 -18.00 -5.35 1.06
CA LEU A 231 -18.06 -6.18 2.26
C LEU A 231 -17.35 -5.49 3.43
N GLU A 232 -18.08 -5.39 4.52
CA GLU A 232 -17.57 -5.18 5.87
C GLU A 232 -17.85 -6.49 6.62
N PRO A 233 -16.83 -7.27 7.02
CA PRO A 233 -17.06 -8.48 7.81
C PRO A 233 -17.72 -8.11 9.15
N PRO A 234 -18.61 -8.96 9.71
CA PRO A 234 -19.16 -8.72 11.04
C PRO A 234 -18.03 -8.77 12.07
N SER A 235 -18.14 -8.04 13.18
CA SER A 235 -17.20 -8.16 14.29
C SER A 235 -17.19 -9.57 14.89
N ASP A 236 -18.37 -10.19 15.03
CA ASP A 236 -18.53 -11.51 15.63
C ASP A 236 -18.11 -12.64 14.66
N ILE A 237 -16.80 -12.83 14.51
CA ILE A 237 -16.17 -13.75 13.55
C ILE A 237 -16.08 -15.17 14.13
N ASP A 238 -17.23 -15.79 14.36
CA ASP A 238 -17.32 -17.19 14.80
C ASP A 238 -16.96 -18.19 13.66
N GLY A 239 -16.85 -19.47 13.99
CA GLY A 239 -16.18 -20.52 13.22
C GLY A 239 -16.59 -20.69 11.74
N THR A 240 -17.77 -20.21 11.34
CA THR A 240 -18.23 -20.09 9.95
C THR A 240 -17.29 -19.25 9.07
N SER A 241 -16.60 -18.27 9.64
CA SER A 241 -15.67 -17.39 8.91
C SER A 241 -14.48 -18.13 8.30
N ARG A 242 -13.96 -19.18 8.97
CA ARG A 242 -12.80 -19.93 8.47
C ARG A 242 -13.05 -20.52 7.09
N TYR A 243 -14.27 -20.98 6.82
CA TYR A 243 -14.72 -21.41 5.50
C TYR A 243 -14.71 -20.27 4.47
N LYS A 244 -15.21 -19.08 4.83
CA LYS A 244 -15.18 -17.89 3.96
C LYS A 244 -13.77 -17.43 3.63
N ILE A 245 -12.82 -17.47 4.56
CA ILE A 245 -11.41 -17.13 4.28
C ILE A 245 -10.81 -18.06 3.21
N TYR A 246 -11.11 -19.36 3.24
CA TYR A 246 -10.69 -20.27 2.18
C TYR A 246 -11.33 -19.94 0.83
N GLN A 247 -12.62 -19.60 0.78
CA GLN A 247 -13.29 -19.15 -0.45
C GLN A 247 -12.71 -17.84 -0.99
N LEU A 248 -12.45 -16.85 -0.13
CA LEU A 248 -11.78 -15.60 -0.52
C LEU A 248 -10.38 -15.86 -1.08
N SER A 249 -9.68 -16.88 -0.57
CA SER A 249 -8.35 -17.27 -1.10
C SER A 249 -8.40 -17.80 -2.53
N GLU A 250 -9.55 -18.25 -3.05
CA GLU A 250 -9.73 -18.62 -4.46
C GLU A 250 -9.73 -17.41 -5.39
N LEU A 251 -10.30 -16.28 -4.93
CA LEU A 251 -10.39 -15.05 -5.70
C LEU A 251 -9.01 -14.42 -5.97
N LEU A 252 -8.00 -14.78 -5.17
CA LEU A 252 -6.59 -14.45 -5.39
C LEU A 252 -6.02 -15.07 -6.68
N ASP A 253 -6.61 -16.15 -7.20
CA ASP A 253 -6.21 -16.79 -8.47
C ASP A 253 -6.84 -16.11 -9.70
N SER A 254 -7.72 -15.11 -9.48
CA SER A 254 -8.39 -14.35 -10.56
C SER A 254 -7.39 -13.70 -11.51
N ALA A 255 -7.70 -13.68 -12.81
CA ALA A 255 -6.89 -12.99 -13.81
C ALA A 255 -6.88 -11.46 -13.63
N HIS A 256 -7.96 -10.90 -13.07
CA HIS A 256 -8.18 -9.45 -12.94
C HIS A 256 -7.55 -8.89 -11.67
N LEU A 257 -6.86 -7.75 -11.78
CA LEU A 257 -6.16 -7.15 -10.63
C LEU A 257 -7.14 -6.80 -9.51
N ASP A 258 -8.20 -6.08 -9.83
CA ASP A 258 -9.08 -5.44 -8.85
C ASP A 258 -9.81 -6.47 -7.98
N VAL A 259 -10.14 -7.63 -8.55
CA VAL A 259 -10.69 -8.79 -7.81
C VAL A 259 -9.68 -9.36 -6.82
N ARG A 260 -8.41 -9.52 -7.22
CA ARG A 260 -7.35 -9.98 -6.29
C ARG A 260 -7.14 -8.96 -5.17
N MET A 261 -7.05 -7.68 -5.51
CA MET A 261 -6.86 -6.58 -4.54
C MET A 261 -7.99 -6.56 -3.51
N ALA A 262 -9.24 -6.52 -3.95
CA ALA A 262 -10.41 -6.52 -3.08
C ALA A 262 -10.44 -7.77 -2.18
N ALA A 263 -10.23 -8.97 -2.74
CA ALA A 263 -10.20 -10.20 -1.96
C ALA A 263 -9.07 -10.24 -0.92
N GLY A 264 -7.87 -9.73 -1.27
CA GLY A 264 -6.75 -9.62 -0.33
C GLY A 264 -7.02 -8.67 0.83
N GLU A 265 -7.67 -7.53 0.57
CA GLU A 265 -8.08 -6.59 1.62
C GLU A 265 -9.23 -7.14 2.48
N THR A 266 -10.22 -7.83 1.88
CA THR A 266 -11.27 -8.54 2.63
C THR A 266 -10.70 -9.65 3.52
N ILE A 267 -9.66 -10.36 3.07
CA ILE A 267 -8.93 -11.34 3.90
C ILE A 267 -8.24 -10.64 5.07
N ALA A 268 -7.55 -9.52 4.86
CA ALA A 268 -6.90 -8.79 5.94
C ALA A 268 -7.91 -8.32 7.01
N LEU A 269 -9.06 -7.75 6.60
CA LEU A 269 -10.17 -7.37 7.49
C LEU A 269 -10.72 -8.58 8.27
N ALA A 270 -10.88 -9.74 7.62
CA ALA A 270 -11.35 -10.96 8.29
C ALA A 270 -10.31 -11.57 9.25
N TYR A 271 -9.02 -11.28 9.08
CA TYR A 271 -7.98 -11.59 10.06
C TYR A 271 -8.00 -10.60 11.24
N GLU A 272 -8.24 -9.32 10.99
CA GLU A 272 -8.26 -8.27 12.01
C GLU A 272 -9.40 -8.46 13.01
N LEU A 273 -10.64 -8.49 12.52
CA LEU A 273 -11.84 -8.70 13.32
C LEU A 273 -11.86 -10.10 13.97
N GLY A 274 -11.24 -11.09 13.32
CA GLY A 274 -11.04 -12.43 13.89
C GLY A 274 -10.03 -12.46 15.04
N ARG A 275 -8.92 -11.70 14.94
CA ARG A 275 -7.89 -11.60 15.98
C ARG A 275 -8.29 -10.69 17.15
N GLU A 276 -9.14 -9.69 16.92
CA GLU A 276 -9.79 -8.89 17.96
C GLU A 276 -10.58 -9.76 18.96
N HIS A 277 -11.22 -10.81 18.47
CA HIS A 277 -12.02 -11.73 19.29
C HIS A 277 -11.22 -12.96 19.80
N ASN A 278 -10.12 -13.31 19.12
CA ASN A 278 -9.27 -14.45 19.46
C ASN A 278 -7.85 -14.27 18.89
N GLU A 279 -6.87 -13.94 19.73
CA GLU A 279 -5.46 -13.73 19.32
C GLU A 279 -4.86 -14.91 18.51
N ASP A 280 -5.33 -16.14 18.77
CA ASP A 280 -4.90 -17.36 18.05
C ASP A 280 -5.60 -17.59 16.69
N PHE A 281 -6.44 -16.65 16.24
CA PHE A 281 -7.23 -16.82 15.02
C PHE A 281 -6.35 -17.05 13.78
N GLN A 282 -6.54 -18.24 13.19
CA GLN A 282 -5.88 -18.76 11.99
C GLN A 282 -4.36 -18.99 12.07
N ASN A 283 -3.73 -18.95 13.25
CA ASN A 283 -2.27 -19.13 13.38
C ASN A 283 -1.74 -20.44 12.75
N ASP A 284 -2.44 -21.57 12.92
CA ASP A 284 -2.03 -22.88 12.36
C ASP A 284 -2.44 -23.12 10.89
N ASN A 285 -3.39 -22.35 10.35
CA ASN A 285 -4.18 -22.71 9.16
C ASN A 285 -3.78 -21.95 7.88
N THR A 286 -2.69 -21.19 7.94
CA THR A 286 -2.23 -20.23 6.93
C THR A 286 -1.44 -20.75 5.71
N PRO A 287 -0.81 -21.94 5.64
CA PRO A 287 0.33 -22.13 4.73
C PRO A 287 0.01 -22.02 3.24
N GLN A 288 -1.17 -22.49 2.79
CA GLN A 288 -1.59 -22.33 1.39
C GLN A 288 -1.96 -20.88 1.03
N LEU A 289 -2.52 -20.13 1.99
CA LEU A 289 -2.86 -18.72 1.83
C LEU A 289 -1.59 -17.85 1.83
N ALA A 290 -0.69 -18.06 2.79
CA ALA A 290 0.59 -17.35 2.88
C ALA A 290 1.43 -17.53 1.60
N GLU A 291 1.47 -18.73 1.02
CA GLU A 291 2.16 -18.96 -0.25
C GLU A 291 1.50 -18.21 -1.43
N LYS A 292 0.16 -18.22 -1.56
CA LYS A 292 -0.54 -17.40 -2.56
C LYS A 292 -0.24 -15.91 -2.40
N LEU A 293 -0.30 -15.40 -1.17
CA LEU A 293 0.01 -14.00 -0.85
C LEU A 293 1.48 -13.68 -1.21
N ARG A 294 2.43 -14.56 -0.88
CA ARG A 294 3.87 -14.41 -1.20
C ARG A 294 4.15 -14.39 -2.70
N GLN A 295 3.45 -15.21 -3.49
CA GLN A 295 3.53 -15.19 -4.95
C GLN A 295 2.99 -13.87 -5.54
N LEU A 296 1.88 -13.33 -5.00
CA LEU A 296 1.34 -12.04 -5.43
C LEU A 296 2.18 -10.84 -4.98
N ALA A 297 2.81 -10.94 -3.80
CA ALA A 297 3.74 -9.97 -3.23
C ALA A 297 5.08 -9.88 -3.99
N THR A 298 5.51 -10.97 -4.63
CA THR A 298 6.77 -11.05 -5.40
C THR A 298 6.57 -10.99 -6.92
N ASP A 299 5.32 -10.87 -7.39
CA ASP A 299 4.90 -11.01 -8.79
C ASP A 299 5.81 -10.33 -9.84
N SER A 300 6.48 -11.17 -10.63
CA SER A 300 7.41 -10.78 -11.68
C SER A 300 6.81 -10.83 -13.10
N HIS A 301 5.54 -11.23 -13.26
CA HIS A 301 4.93 -11.55 -14.57
C HIS A 301 4.94 -10.37 -15.53
N LYS A 302 5.92 -10.34 -16.45
CA LYS A 302 6.20 -9.20 -17.33
C LYS A 302 5.05 -8.83 -18.29
N TYR A 303 4.09 -9.73 -18.53
CA TYR A 303 2.89 -9.49 -19.35
C TYR A 303 1.86 -8.53 -18.74
N ARG A 304 1.84 -8.36 -17.40
CA ARG A 304 0.97 -7.40 -16.69
C ARG A 304 1.47 -5.95 -16.91
N ALA A 305 0.70 -4.90 -16.60
CA ALA A 305 1.25 -3.54 -16.72
C ALA A 305 2.25 -3.23 -15.59
N LYS A 306 3.16 -2.26 -15.83
CA LYS A 306 4.18 -1.87 -14.82
C LYS A 306 3.56 -1.19 -13.60
N LYS A 307 2.47 -0.43 -13.77
CA LYS A 307 1.69 0.18 -12.68
C LYS A 307 1.09 -0.91 -11.80
N ASP A 308 0.33 -1.82 -12.43
CA ASP A 308 -0.43 -2.91 -11.82
C ASP A 308 0.46 -3.81 -10.96
N ARG A 309 1.60 -4.26 -11.50
CA ARG A 309 2.60 -5.02 -10.72
C ARG A 309 3.13 -4.25 -9.53
N LYS A 310 3.33 -2.93 -9.63
CA LYS A 310 3.80 -2.12 -8.49
C LYS A 310 2.71 -2.03 -7.42
N GLN A 311 1.45 -1.81 -7.80
CA GLN A 311 0.33 -1.73 -6.86
C GLN A 311 0.12 -3.05 -6.13
N GLN A 312 0.04 -4.15 -6.89
CA GLN A 312 -0.15 -5.49 -6.34
C GLN A 312 0.98 -5.84 -5.37
N ARG A 313 2.24 -5.73 -5.78
CA ARG A 313 3.38 -6.03 -4.89
C ARG A 313 3.56 -5.06 -3.73
N SER A 314 2.92 -3.89 -3.71
CA SER A 314 2.86 -3.10 -2.49
C SER A 314 1.88 -3.79 -1.54
N SER A 315 0.60 -3.71 -1.85
CA SER A 315 -0.49 -4.15 -0.98
C SER A 315 -0.40 -5.61 -0.59
N PHE A 316 0.07 -6.52 -1.46
CA PHE A 316 0.26 -7.93 -1.10
C PHE A 316 1.48 -8.22 -0.23
N ARG A 317 2.50 -7.34 -0.15
CA ARG A 317 3.50 -7.43 0.93
C ARG A 317 2.89 -6.99 2.25
N ASP A 318 2.11 -5.92 2.22
CA ASP A 318 1.48 -5.33 3.41
C ASP A 318 0.44 -6.32 4.01
N ILE A 319 -0.41 -6.94 3.17
CA ILE A 319 -1.35 -8.01 3.54
C ILE A 319 -0.61 -9.29 4.02
N LEU A 320 0.47 -9.69 3.36
CA LEU A 320 1.26 -10.87 3.76
C LEU A 320 1.86 -10.68 5.16
N HIS A 321 2.50 -9.53 5.40
CA HIS A 321 3.09 -9.16 6.69
C HIS A 321 2.04 -9.19 7.81
N TYR A 322 0.83 -8.69 7.53
CA TYR A 322 -0.27 -8.77 8.50
C TYR A 322 -0.74 -10.21 8.80
N VAL A 323 -0.86 -11.04 7.76
CA VAL A 323 -1.31 -12.44 7.90
C VAL A 323 -0.26 -13.31 8.60
N GLU A 324 1.03 -13.12 8.31
CA GLU A 324 2.14 -13.87 8.90
C GLU A 324 2.56 -13.35 10.28
N ASP A 325 2.84 -12.05 10.40
CA ASP A 325 3.48 -11.46 11.59
C ASP A 325 2.50 -10.71 12.51
N GLY A 326 1.31 -10.33 12.02
CA GLY A 326 0.26 -9.65 12.78
C GLY A 326 0.36 -8.11 12.83
N ASP A 327 1.48 -7.53 12.38
CA ASP A 327 1.72 -6.08 12.38
C ASP A 327 0.77 -5.33 11.40
N PRO A 328 -0.13 -4.45 11.89
CA PRO A 328 -1.08 -3.71 11.06
C PRO A 328 -0.40 -2.61 10.21
N PRO A 329 -1.10 -1.98 9.25
CA PRO A 329 -0.56 -0.85 8.49
C PRO A 329 -0.16 0.34 9.39
N ASP A 330 0.97 1.00 9.09
CA ASP A 330 1.31 2.35 9.59
C ASP A 330 1.31 3.34 8.41
N ILE A 331 0.15 3.97 8.19
CA ILE A 331 -0.05 4.95 7.12
C ILE A 331 -0.48 6.28 7.75
N GLN A 332 0.20 7.36 7.37
CA GLN A 332 -0.05 8.69 7.91
C GLN A 332 -0.51 9.64 6.80
N VAL A 333 -1.77 10.06 6.90
CA VAL A 333 -2.41 11.00 5.97
C VAL A 333 -2.40 12.39 6.60
N ARG A 334 -1.68 13.34 5.99
CA ARG A 334 -1.62 14.73 6.48
C ARG A 334 -2.61 15.62 5.72
N PHE A 335 -3.50 16.28 6.45
CA PHE A 335 -4.47 17.25 5.94
C PHE A 335 -4.40 18.52 6.81
N GLY A 336 -4.38 19.71 6.19
CA GLY A 336 -4.23 20.97 6.94
C GLY A 336 -2.96 21.00 7.82
N GLN A 337 -3.17 21.09 9.14
CA GLN A 337 -2.12 20.93 10.17
C GLN A 337 -2.22 19.60 10.94
N GLU A 338 -3.20 18.77 10.63
CA GLU A 338 -3.55 17.53 11.33
C GLU A 338 -2.97 16.29 10.60
N ILE A 339 -2.96 15.15 11.29
CA ILE A 339 -2.52 13.87 10.74
C ILE A 339 -3.51 12.80 11.18
N LEU A 340 -4.15 12.14 10.22
CA LEU A 340 -4.91 10.92 10.43
C LEU A 340 -3.93 9.72 10.37
N ALA A 341 -3.88 8.96 11.45
CA ALA A 341 -3.27 7.64 11.46
C ALA A 341 -4.29 6.60 10.95
N LEU A 342 -3.84 5.76 10.02
CA LEU A 342 -4.53 4.54 9.60
C LEU A 342 -3.65 3.39 10.09
N ASP A 343 -3.90 3.00 11.34
CA ASP A 343 -3.20 2.05 12.18
C ASP A 343 -3.91 0.67 12.26
N SER A 344 -4.95 0.48 11.45
CA SER A 344 -5.69 -0.77 11.29
C SER A 344 -6.25 -0.91 9.87
N TRP A 345 -6.58 -2.15 9.46
CA TRP A 345 -7.23 -2.42 8.17
C TRP A 345 -8.63 -1.84 8.11
N CYS A 346 -9.40 -1.86 9.21
CA CYS A 346 -10.72 -1.22 9.29
C CYS A 346 -10.63 0.30 9.07
N ARG A 347 -9.72 1.02 9.74
CA ARG A 347 -9.55 2.47 9.53
C ARG A 347 -9.05 2.78 8.12
N LYS A 348 -8.10 1.99 7.59
CA LYS A 348 -7.67 2.09 6.18
C LYS A 348 -8.85 1.87 5.23
N LYS A 349 -9.69 0.86 5.47
CA LYS A 349 -10.84 0.50 4.63
C LYS A 349 -11.88 1.61 4.57
N GLN A 350 -12.23 2.16 5.73
CA GLN A 350 -13.11 3.34 5.84
C GLN A 350 -12.50 4.52 5.07
N TYR A 351 -11.22 4.82 5.26
CA TYR A 351 -10.52 5.89 4.55
C TYR A 351 -10.52 5.72 3.02
N ASP A 352 -10.26 4.51 2.52
CA ASP A 352 -10.32 4.20 1.09
C ASP A 352 -11.75 4.31 0.53
N ALA A 353 -12.78 3.92 1.29
CA ALA A 353 -14.17 4.11 0.92
C ALA A 353 -14.55 5.61 0.84
N PHE A 354 -14.10 6.41 1.81
CA PHE A 354 -14.28 7.86 1.78
C PHE A 354 -13.47 8.53 0.64
N CYS A 355 -12.27 8.06 0.32
CA CYS A 355 -11.55 8.49 -0.89
C CYS A 355 -12.31 8.15 -2.18
N GLN A 356 -13.06 7.04 -2.23
CA GLN A 356 -13.88 6.69 -3.39
C GLN A 356 -15.16 7.54 -3.51
N VAL A 357 -15.72 8.08 -2.40
CA VAL A 357 -16.90 8.96 -2.43
C VAL A 357 -16.52 10.44 -2.60
N LEU A 358 -15.53 10.93 -1.85
CA LEU A 358 -15.12 12.34 -1.81
C LEU A 358 -14.03 12.68 -2.83
N GLY A 359 -13.12 11.75 -3.15
CA GLY A 359 -11.99 12.01 -4.05
C GLY A 359 -11.18 13.24 -3.63
N SER A 360 -11.18 14.30 -4.44
CA SER A 360 -10.50 15.57 -4.13
C SER A 360 -11.07 16.32 -2.92
N GLY A 361 -12.30 16.01 -2.49
CA GLY A 361 -12.94 16.60 -1.31
C GLY A 361 -12.45 16.03 0.02
N MET A 362 -11.70 14.93 0.04
CA MET A 362 -11.38 14.17 1.27
C MET A 362 -10.79 15.05 2.39
N ASN A 363 -9.78 15.87 2.06
CA ASN A 363 -9.15 16.79 3.02
C ASN A 363 -10.10 17.85 3.58
N LEU A 364 -11.10 18.28 2.81
CA LEU A 364 -12.08 19.27 3.24
C LEU A 364 -12.98 18.66 4.32
N HIS A 365 -13.54 17.48 4.05
CA HIS A 365 -14.43 16.82 5.00
C HIS A 365 -13.70 16.35 6.27
N LEU A 366 -12.44 15.89 6.16
CA LEU A 366 -11.57 15.65 7.33
C LEU A 366 -11.38 16.90 8.20
N THR A 367 -11.51 18.10 7.64
CA THR A 367 -11.38 19.38 8.37
C THR A 367 -12.74 19.92 8.87
N GLU A 368 -13.80 19.79 8.07
CA GLU A 368 -15.06 20.54 8.24
C GLU A 368 -16.29 19.69 8.61
N ASN A 369 -16.32 18.40 8.25
CA ASN A 369 -17.52 17.57 8.33
C ASN A 369 -17.51 16.73 9.61
N ASP A 370 -18.48 16.96 10.49
CA ASP A 370 -18.47 16.36 11.83
C ASP A 370 -18.53 14.83 11.80
N LEU A 371 -19.38 14.24 10.96
CA LEU A 371 -19.49 12.78 10.79
C LEU A 371 -18.16 12.15 10.34
N VAL A 372 -17.46 12.77 9.39
CA VAL A 372 -16.13 12.29 8.95
C VAL A 372 -15.08 12.47 10.07
N ARG A 373 -15.17 13.52 10.88
CA ARG A 373 -14.29 13.70 12.05
C ARG A 373 -14.60 12.76 13.21
N GLU A 374 -15.86 12.39 13.39
CA GLU A 374 -16.34 11.40 14.37
C GLU A 374 -15.84 10.01 14.00
N ILE A 375 -16.09 9.55 12.76
CA ILE A 375 -15.66 8.23 12.26
C ILE A 375 -14.14 8.03 12.35
N PHE A 376 -13.35 9.08 12.13
CA PHE A 376 -11.88 9.02 12.24
C PHE A 376 -11.32 9.50 13.59
N GLU A 377 -12.18 9.80 14.57
CA GLU A 377 -11.85 10.21 15.94
C GLU A 377 -10.92 11.45 16.01
N LEU A 378 -11.08 12.38 15.05
CA LEU A 378 -10.23 13.56 14.89
C LEU A 378 -10.52 14.66 15.92
N GLY A 379 -11.61 14.54 16.69
CA GLY A 379 -12.03 15.51 17.70
C GLY A 379 -12.49 16.85 17.12
N GLU A 380 -12.60 17.86 17.99
CA GLU A 380 -13.08 19.20 17.64
C GLU A 380 -12.32 19.83 16.47
N ARG A 381 -13.04 20.57 15.61
CA ARG A 381 -12.46 21.21 14.42
C ARG A 381 -11.44 22.28 14.81
N LEU A 382 -10.25 22.26 14.21
CA LEU A 382 -9.24 23.28 14.49
C LEU A 382 -9.66 24.65 13.94
N THR A 383 -9.77 25.63 14.83
CA THR A 383 -10.20 26.99 14.48
C THR A 383 -9.02 27.89 14.03
N PRO A 384 -9.26 28.98 13.28
CA PRO A 384 -8.21 29.88 12.80
C PRO A 384 -7.22 30.41 13.87
N PRO A 385 -7.63 30.75 15.11
CA PRO A 385 -6.68 31.12 16.17
C PRO A 385 -5.72 29.98 16.53
N TYR A 386 -6.17 28.74 16.48
CA TYR A 386 -5.35 27.55 16.76
C TYR A 386 -4.34 27.29 15.65
N PHE A 387 -4.75 27.47 14.38
CA PHE A 387 -3.85 27.43 13.23
C PHE A 387 -2.78 28.53 13.26
N ALA A 388 -3.07 29.68 13.85
CA ALA A 388 -2.10 30.76 14.05
C ALA A 388 -1.11 30.44 15.18
N ALA A 389 -1.58 29.91 16.31
CA ALA A 389 -0.74 29.53 17.44
C ALA A 389 0.28 28.43 17.10
N ASN A 390 -0.11 27.43 16.30
CA ASN A 390 0.73 26.29 15.94
C ASN A 390 1.65 26.52 14.72
N LYS A 391 1.74 27.76 14.18
CA LYS A 391 2.65 28.09 13.07
C LYS A 391 4.13 28.05 13.50
N GLN A 392 4.74 26.86 13.49
CA GLN A 392 6.20 26.66 13.63
C GLN A 392 6.97 27.67 12.76
N THR A 393 7.88 28.43 13.36
CA THR A 393 8.68 29.43 12.67
C THR A 393 9.59 28.79 11.61
N LYS A 394 10.03 29.60 10.65
CA LYS A 394 11.00 29.19 9.63
C LYS A 394 12.32 28.68 10.24
N LEU A 395 12.70 29.19 11.41
CA LEU A 395 13.92 28.78 12.12
C LEU A 395 13.74 27.42 12.80
N GLU A 396 12.68 27.23 13.59
CA GLU A 396 12.40 25.95 14.25
C GLU A 396 12.25 24.82 13.24
N ARG A 397 11.51 25.07 12.15
CA ARG A 397 11.34 24.08 11.06
C ARG A 397 12.66 23.76 10.36
N HIS A 398 13.58 24.71 10.25
CA HIS A 398 14.92 24.45 9.73
C HIS A 398 15.77 23.62 10.70
N LEU A 399 15.76 23.97 12.00
CA LEU A 399 16.49 23.27 13.05
C LEU A 399 15.99 21.83 13.24
N MET A 400 14.68 21.61 13.26
CA MET A 400 14.05 20.28 13.35
C MET A 400 14.41 19.41 12.13
N ASN A 401 14.35 19.97 10.92
CA ASN A 401 14.78 19.26 9.71
C ASN A 401 16.29 18.96 9.70
N ALA A 402 17.13 19.88 10.18
CA ALA A 402 18.57 19.67 10.30
C ALA A 402 18.90 18.57 11.34
N ALA A 403 18.21 18.55 12.48
CA ALA A 403 18.32 17.48 13.48
C ALA A 403 17.89 16.12 12.91
N ALA A 404 16.73 16.05 12.26
CA ALA A 404 16.24 14.83 11.62
C ALA A 404 17.12 14.36 10.45
N PHE A 405 17.73 15.28 9.70
CA PHE A 405 18.72 14.95 8.67
C PHE A 405 20.03 14.40 9.27
N LYS A 406 20.52 15.01 10.36
CA LYS A 406 21.71 14.56 11.09
C LYS A 406 21.49 13.17 11.69
N ALA A 407 20.35 12.94 12.34
CA ALA A 407 19.98 11.63 12.90
C ALA A 407 19.89 10.54 11.82
N ARG A 408 19.18 10.81 10.71
CA ARG A 408 19.10 9.87 9.57
C ARG A 408 20.45 9.61 8.92
N THR A 409 21.33 10.61 8.83
CA THR A 409 22.70 10.45 8.32
C THR A 409 23.55 9.57 9.24
N ILE A 410 23.52 9.81 10.55
CA ILE A 410 24.26 9.00 11.54
C ILE A 410 23.79 7.53 11.49
N SER A 411 22.47 7.30 11.48
CA SER A 411 21.90 5.95 11.37
C SER A 411 22.31 5.27 10.06
N ARG A 412 22.08 5.91 8.90
CA ARG A 412 22.37 5.31 7.58
C ARG A 412 23.86 5.05 7.35
N ASN A 413 24.77 5.82 7.96
CA ASN A 413 26.21 5.55 7.85
C ASN A 413 26.58 4.21 8.52
N LYS A 414 26.07 3.89 9.72
CA LYS A 414 26.27 2.58 10.36
C LYS A 414 25.87 1.39 9.45
N HIS A 415 24.86 1.58 8.59
CA HIS A 415 24.42 0.55 7.63
C HIS A 415 25.17 0.57 6.29
N ARG A 416 25.78 1.71 5.91
CA ARG A 416 26.70 1.80 4.76
C ARG A 416 28.01 1.08 5.03
N ASP A 417 28.59 1.29 6.21
CA ASP A 417 29.87 0.71 6.60
C ASP A 417 29.78 -0.83 6.64
N LYS A 418 28.63 -1.39 7.05
CA LYS A 418 28.32 -2.82 6.94
C LYS A 418 28.36 -3.36 5.49
N ARG A 419 28.09 -2.55 4.45
CA ARG A 419 28.30 -2.97 3.05
C ARG A 419 29.75 -2.80 2.63
N SER A 420 30.37 -1.68 2.96
CA SER A 420 31.80 -1.45 2.68
C SER A 420 32.66 -2.61 3.22
N ALA A 421 32.37 -3.08 4.43
CA ALA A 421 33.00 -4.26 5.02
C ALA A 421 32.71 -5.55 4.23
N LYS A 422 31.44 -5.86 3.92
CA LYS A 422 31.08 -7.06 3.13
C LYS A 422 31.72 -7.06 1.74
N THR A 423 31.75 -5.93 1.04
CA THR A 423 32.41 -5.79 -0.26
C THR A 423 33.93 -5.91 -0.14
N ALA A 424 34.57 -5.30 0.87
CA ALA A 424 36.01 -5.43 1.08
C ALA A 424 36.44 -6.87 1.40
N ILE A 425 35.63 -7.61 2.16
CA ILE A 425 35.83 -9.05 2.40
C ILE A 425 35.73 -9.83 1.08
N TRP A 426 34.71 -9.55 0.25
CA TRP A 426 34.49 -10.25 -1.01
C TRP A 426 35.60 -9.98 -2.04
N CYS A 427 36.05 -8.72 -2.17
CA CYS A 427 37.19 -8.36 -3.02
C CYS A 427 38.48 -9.08 -2.59
N ARG A 428 38.81 -9.09 -1.28
CA ARG A 428 39.98 -9.82 -0.77
C ARG A 428 39.87 -11.33 -0.95
N PHE A 429 38.66 -11.90 -0.88
CA PHE A 429 38.44 -13.31 -1.20
C PHE A 429 38.78 -13.62 -2.67
N TYR A 430 38.36 -12.74 -3.58
CA TYR A 430 38.70 -12.82 -5.02
C TYR A 430 40.19 -12.64 -5.30
N GLU A 431 40.89 -11.74 -4.59
CA GLU A 431 42.35 -11.60 -4.66
C GLU A 431 43.06 -12.87 -4.17
N LEU A 432 42.55 -13.52 -3.13
CA LEU A 432 43.09 -14.78 -2.60
C LEU A 432 42.86 -15.96 -3.55
N GLU A 433 41.68 -16.08 -4.19
CA GLU A 433 41.48 -17.06 -5.26
C GLU A 433 42.36 -16.77 -6.48
N GLY A 434 42.59 -15.50 -6.82
CA GLY A 434 43.57 -15.09 -7.84
C GLY A 434 44.99 -15.55 -7.52
N LEU A 435 45.44 -15.35 -6.27
CA LEU A 435 46.74 -15.81 -5.78
C LEU A 435 46.84 -17.35 -5.77
N GLN A 436 45.82 -18.08 -5.34
CA GLN A 436 45.81 -19.55 -5.40
C GLN A 436 45.92 -20.06 -6.84
N ASN A 437 45.22 -19.43 -7.79
CA ASN A 437 45.32 -19.77 -9.21
C ASN A 437 46.71 -19.44 -9.79
N LEU A 438 47.34 -18.35 -9.36
CA LEU A 438 48.71 -17.99 -9.76
C LEU A 438 49.74 -19.00 -9.23
N ILE A 439 49.63 -19.38 -7.96
CA ILE A 439 50.47 -20.39 -7.31
C ILE A 439 50.28 -21.77 -7.97
N SER A 440 49.03 -22.15 -8.28
CA SER A 440 48.73 -23.41 -8.99
C SER A 440 49.36 -23.44 -10.40
N LYS A 441 49.37 -22.30 -11.12
CA LYS A 441 50.07 -22.18 -12.40
C LYS A 441 51.60 -22.27 -12.24
N PHE A 442 52.15 -21.65 -11.20
CA PHE A 442 53.59 -21.69 -10.91
C PHE A 442 54.07 -23.13 -10.63
N ILE A 443 53.35 -23.85 -9.76
CA ILE A 443 53.60 -25.27 -9.43
C ILE A 443 53.46 -26.18 -10.67
N LYS A 444 52.58 -25.84 -11.63
CA LYS A 444 52.43 -26.56 -12.91
C LYS A 444 53.46 -26.16 -13.97
N SER A 445 54.34 -25.20 -13.69
CA SER A 445 55.36 -24.69 -14.63
C SER A 445 56.79 -25.12 -14.29
N THR A 446 57.01 -25.67 -13.10
CA THR A 446 58.28 -26.33 -12.74
C THR A 446 58.41 -27.67 -13.46
N PRO A 447 59.46 -27.92 -14.26
CA PRO A 447 59.64 -29.19 -14.97
C PRO A 447 59.85 -30.38 -14.02
N ASP A 448 59.32 -31.55 -14.38
CA ASP A 448 59.65 -32.81 -13.70
C ASP A 448 61.14 -33.14 -13.88
N GLY A 449 61.86 -33.25 -12.76
CA GLY A 449 63.32 -33.26 -12.76
C GLY A 449 63.96 -33.73 -11.44
N SER A 450 63.74 -35.01 -11.10
CA SER A 450 64.56 -35.83 -10.18
C SER A 450 64.97 -35.25 -8.80
N THR A 451 64.30 -35.79 -7.78
CA THR A 451 64.88 -36.30 -6.51
C THR A 451 65.43 -35.38 -5.40
N GLU A 452 65.20 -35.87 -4.18
CA GLU A 452 65.85 -35.60 -2.88
C GLU A 452 65.49 -34.36 -2.00
N ASN A 453 65.02 -34.73 -0.80
CA ASN A 453 65.39 -34.16 0.50
C ASN A 453 64.94 -32.72 0.89
N GLY A 454 63.72 -32.67 1.44
CA GLY A 454 63.42 -31.88 2.64
C GLY A 454 63.13 -30.38 2.50
N VAL A 455 63.49 -29.75 1.37
CA VAL A 455 63.32 -28.29 1.17
C VAL A 455 61.97 -27.94 0.54
N ASN A 456 61.57 -28.59 -0.56
CA ASN A 456 60.35 -28.21 -1.31
C ASN A 456 59.06 -28.31 -0.47
N GLY A 457 58.93 -29.37 0.36
CA GLY A 457 57.80 -29.50 1.28
C GLY A 457 57.72 -28.38 2.32
N LYS A 458 58.88 -27.89 2.80
CA LYS A 458 58.95 -26.76 3.74
C LYS A 458 58.65 -25.43 3.04
N ILE A 459 59.16 -25.18 1.84
CA ILE A 459 58.86 -23.96 1.07
C ILE A 459 57.36 -23.87 0.77
N SER A 460 56.73 -24.95 0.28
CA SER A 460 55.28 -25.00 0.06
C SER A 460 54.49 -24.74 1.35
N THR A 461 54.85 -25.40 2.46
CA THR A 461 54.19 -25.23 3.76
C THR A 461 54.35 -23.80 4.31
N VAL A 462 55.54 -23.21 4.21
CA VAL A 462 55.82 -21.85 4.70
C VAL A 462 55.10 -20.79 3.87
N ILE A 463 55.07 -20.93 2.53
CA ILE A 463 54.31 -20.01 1.65
C ILE A 463 52.80 -20.10 1.95
N HIS A 464 52.26 -21.29 2.17
CA HIS A 464 50.87 -21.45 2.60
C HIS A 464 50.61 -20.79 3.96
N ILE A 465 51.38 -21.11 5.00
CA ILE A 465 51.18 -20.55 6.35
C ILE A 465 51.32 -19.01 6.35
N ALA A 466 52.32 -18.46 5.64
CA ALA A 466 52.51 -17.02 5.49
C ALA A 466 51.33 -16.35 4.74
N SER A 467 50.67 -17.05 3.82
CA SER A 467 49.49 -16.55 3.10
C SER A 467 48.22 -16.56 3.98
N PHE A 468 48.11 -17.46 4.95
CA PHE A 468 46.97 -17.53 5.88
C PHE A 468 47.15 -16.69 7.16
N HIS A 469 48.37 -16.34 7.56
CA HIS A 469 48.62 -15.51 8.74
C HIS A 469 47.88 -14.14 8.71
N PRO A 470 47.83 -13.39 7.59
CA PRO A 470 47.06 -12.15 7.51
C PRO A 470 45.55 -12.37 7.70
N ILE A 471 45.02 -13.48 7.19
CA ILE A 471 43.58 -13.82 7.26
C ILE A 471 43.20 -14.10 8.71
N ILE A 472 43.96 -14.96 9.40
CA ILE A 472 43.72 -15.31 10.82
C ILE A 472 43.87 -14.06 11.71
N THR A 473 44.88 -13.24 11.45
CA THR A 473 45.10 -11.98 12.19
C THR A 473 43.93 -11.00 11.97
N TYR A 474 43.47 -10.85 10.73
CA TYR A 474 42.38 -9.93 10.39
C TYR A 474 41.02 -10.38 10.94
N ILE A 475 40.74 -11.69 10.97
CA ILE A 475 39.55 -12.24 11.65
C ILE A 475 39.60 -11.96 13.15
N TYR A 476 40.78 -12.10 13.78
CA TYR A 476 40.97 -11.84 15.20
C TYR A 476 40.74 -10.35 15.57
N TYR A 477 41.27 -9.41 14.78
CA TYR A 477 41.02 -7.98 14.99
C TYR A 477 39.59 -7.56 14.63
N SER A 478 38.99 -8.10 13.57
CA SER A 478 37.60 -7.78 13.18
C SER A 478 36.57 -8.17 14.26
N LYS A 479 36.91 -9.09 15.17
CA LYS A 479 36.08 -9.48 16.31
C LYS A 479 36.02 -8.42 17.43
N PHE A 480 36.89 -7.42 17.43
CA PHE A 480 36.90 -6.34 18.44
C PHE A 480 36.16 -5.07 18.02
N ASP A 481 35.93 -4.84 16.71
CA ASP A 481 35.27 -3.63 16.19
C ASP A 481 33.84 -3.85 15.66
N CYS A 482 33.33 -5.09 15.62
CA CYS A 482 32.02 -5.42 15.07
C CYS A 482 31.30 -6.55 15.81
N ASP A 483 30.06 -6.30 16.22
CA ASP A 483 29.14 -7.32 16.76
C ASP A 483 28.72 -8.33 15.68
N TRP A 484 29.53 -9.38 15.50
CA TRP A 484 29.17 -10.60 14.79
C TRP A 484 28.81 -11.69 15.79
N GLN A 485 27.66 -12.33 15.60
CA GLN A 485 27.34 -13.55 16.35
C GLN A 485 28.37 -14.64 16.03
N ILE A 486 28.72 -15.42 17.07
CA ILE A 486 29.87 -16.34 17.05
C ILE A 486 29.71 -17.45 16.00
N ASP A 487 28.47 -17.85 15.74
CA ASP A 487 28.12 -19.00 14.89
C ASP A 487 28.42 -18.77 13.41
N ASP A 488 28.19 -17.56 12.89
CA ASP A 488 28.53 -17.16 11.51
C ASP A 488 30.03 -17.34 11.24
N VAL A 489 30.87 -16.88 12.18
CA VAL A 489 32.34 -16.97 12.08
C VAL A 489 32.79 -18.43 12.26
N SER A 490 32.16 -19.18 13.16
CA SER A 490 32.41 -20.62 13.35
C SER A 490 32.10 -21.44 12.09
N PHE A 491 30.99 -21.14 11.42
CA PHE A 491 30.58 -21.79 10.16
C PHE A 491 31.58 -21.53 9.04
N TRP A 492 31.93 -20.26 8.78
CA TRP A 492 32.88 -19.92 7.71
C TRP A 492 34.30 -20.42 7.98
N LEU A 493 34.76 -20.43 9.23
CA LEU A 493 36.02 -21.09 9.62
C LEU A 493 35.96 -22.60 9.37
N SER A 494 34.84 -23.27 9.69
CA SER A 494 34.65 -24.70 9.42
C SER A 494 34.78 -25.02 7.93
N VAL A 495 34.00 -24.32 7.09
CA VAL A 495 34.00 -24.51 5.62
C VAL A 495 35.38 -24.25 5.01
N LEU A 496 36.10 -23.25 5.53
CA LEU A 496 37.48 -22.97 5.10
C LEU A 496 38.44 -24.09 5.52
N THR A 497 38.37 -24.57 6.77
CA THR A 497 39.25 -25.67 7.23
C THR A 497 38.98 -27.00 6.51
N ASP A 498 37.73 -27.39 6.27
CA ASP A 498 37.44 -28.65 5.56
C ASP A 498 37.86 -28.59 4.09
N LYS A 499 37.70 -27.44 3.41
CA LYS A 499 38.23 -27.26 2.04
C LYS A 499 39.76 -27.37 2.01
N ILE A 500 40.46 -26.78 2.98
CA ILE A 500 41.94 -26.84 3.09
C ILE A 500 42.42 -28.25 3.45
N LEU A 501 41.78 -28.94 4.40
CA LEU A 501 42.14 -30.31 4.78
C LEU A 501 41.87 -31.33 3.66
N SER A 502 40.87 -31.05 2.81
CA SER A 502 40.55 -31.88 1.65
C SER A 502 41.51 -31.66 0.48
N SER A 503 41.92 -30.42 0.19
CA SER A 503 42.85 -30.11 -0.92
C SER A 503 44.31 -30.50 -0.63
N LEU A 504 44.71 -30.56 0.65
CA LEU A 504 46.06 -30.94 1.08
C LEU A 504 46.26 -32.46 1.28
N GLY A 505 45.25 -33.29 0.99
CA GLY A 505 45.41 -34.76 0.96
C GLY A 505 45.70 -35.44 2.30
N PHE A 506 45.50 -34.76 3.44
CA PHE A 506 45.90 -35.30 4.75
C PHE A 506 45.08 -36.50 5.20
N SER A 507 45.80 -37.48 5.76
CA SER A 507 45.29 -38.71 6.40
C SER A 507 44.25 -38.41 7.49
N SER A 508 43.32 -39.36 7.66
CA SER A 508 42.22 -39.30 8.63
C SER A 508 42.68 -39.04 10.07
N HIS A 509 43.86 -39.54 10.47
CA HIS A 509 44.44 -39.26 11.79
C HIS A 509 44.73 -37.77 12.03
N LEU A 510 45.17 -37.00 11.02
CA LEU A 510 45.42 -35.57 11.22
C LEU A 510 44.11 -34.77 11.37
N ARG A 511 43.05 -35.19 10.67
CA ARG A 511 41.71 -34.58 10.79
C ARG A 511 41.15 -34.76 12.20
N ALA A 512 41.37 -35.92 12.82
CA ALA A 512 41.02 -36.17 14.22
C ALA A 512 41.76 -35.24 15.20
N VAL A 513 43.07 -35.01 15.02
CA VAL A 513 43.84 -34.08 15.88
C VAL A 513 43.31 -32.64 15.79
N VAL A 514 42.90 -32.18 14.60
CA VAL A 514 42.27 -30.87 14.42
C VAL A 514 40.89 -30.82 15.08
N GLN A 515 40.06 -31.86 14.96
CA GLN A 515 38.78 -31.96 15.69
C GLN A 515 38.96 -32.01 17.22
N ILE A 516 40.02 -32.61 17.75
CA ILE A 516 40.29 -32.64 19.20
C ILE A 516 40.62 -31.24 19.73
N ARG A 517 41.41 -30.44 19.00
CA ARG A 517 41.62 -29.02 19.34
C ARG A 517 40.34 -28.18 19.27
N ARG A 518 39.36 -28.56 18.43
CA ARG A 518 38.04 -27.91 18.30
C ARG A 518 37.20 -27.97 19.59
N LYS A 519 37.53 -28.85 20.55
CA LYS A 519 36.90 -28.93 21.90
C LYS A 519 37.63 -28.14 22.99
N TRP A 520 38.72 -27.45 22.68
CA TRP A 520 39.51 -26.65 23.64
C TRP A 520 39.44 -25.13 23.37
N TYR A 521 38.56 -24.70 22.45
CA TYR A 521 38.46 -23.32 21.97
C TYR A 521 37.01 -22.87 21.67
N ILE A 522 36.05 -23.63 22.21
CA ILE A 522 34.67 -23.20 22.49
C ILE A 522 34.63 -23.00 24.01
#